data_AF-A0A951KXD3-F1
#
_entry.id   AF-A0A951KXD3-F1
#
_cell.length_a   1.000
_cell.length_b   1.000
_cell.length_c   1.000
_cell.angle_alpha   90.00
_cell.angle_beta   90.00
_cell.angle_gamma   90.00
#
_symmetry.space_group_name_H-M   'P 1'
#
loop_
_entity.id
_entity.type
_entity.pdbx_description
1 polymer ?
#
loop_
_entity_poly.entity_id
_entity_poly.type
_entity_poly.pdbx_seq_one_letter_code
_entity_poly.pdbx_strand_id
1 'polypeptide(L)'
;MTGQLRNLDPARAAVLELLCETIVPGSSVVKPVVYIDALISAMSDPERSAVNQSIDALADAAPGGAEALREHALTPAFLQVRALAIEAYYSDFKAPDAPGPSAYHAIDFHSPLAMRIDKDWSYLGIAG
;
A
#
# COMPACT_ATOMS: atom_id res chain seq x y z
N MET A 1 0.17 -18.89 -13.52
CA MET A 1 0.93 -17.88 -14.28
C MET A 1 1.94 -17.27 -13.34
N THR A 2 3.23 -17.49 -13.58
CA THR A 2 4.33 -16.80 -12.89
C THR A 2 4.16 -15.30 -13.12
N GLY A 3 4.13 -14.54 -12.01
CA GLY A 3 3.70 -13.15 -11.96
C GLY A 3 4.68 -12.18 -12.61
N GLN A 4 4.56 -12.01 -13.93
CA GLN A 4 5.20 -10.91 -14.63
C GLN A 4 4.30 -9.67 -14.51
N LEU A 5 4.85 -8.59 -13.95
CA LEU A 5 4.18 -7.29 -13.90
C LEU A 5 3.89 -6.80 -15.32
N ARG A 6 2.73 -6.18 -15.51
CA ARG A 6 2.22 -5.78 -16.83
C ARG A 6 2.46 -4.30 -17.14
N ASN A 7 2.55 -3.46 -16.11
CA ASN A 7 2.57 -2.00 -16.25
C ASN A 7 3.81 -1.38 -15.60
N LEU A 8 4.34 -2.00 -14.54
CA LEU A 8 5.55 -1.55 -13.87
C LEU A 8 6.79 -2.23 -14.44
N ASP A 9 7.79 -1.42 -14.81
CA ASP A 9 9.13 -1.94 -15.08
C ASP A 9 9.84 -2.40 -13.79
N PRO A 10 10.92 -3.19 -13.88
CA PRO A 10 11.59 -3.73 -12.70
C PRO A 10 12.13 -2.67 -11.72
N ALA A 11 12.53 -1.50 -12.21
CA ALA A 11 13.09 -0.45 -11.36
C ALA A 11 11.97 0.22 -10.53
N ARG A 12 10.86 0.59 -11.20
CA ARG A 12 9.68 1.14 -10.51
C ARG A 12 9.06 0.13 -9.56
N ALA A 13 9.02 -1.14 -9.93
CA ALA A 13 8.54 -2.22 -9.06
C ALA A 13 9.36 -2.31 -7.76
N ALA A 14 10.70 -2.22 -7.85
CA ALA A 14 11.58 -2.24 -6.68
C ALA A 14 11.39 -1.00 -5.78
N VAL A 15 11.25 0.19 -6.37
CA VAL A 15 10.94 1.42 -5.62
C VAL A 15 9.60 1.30 -4.91
N LEU A 16 8.56 0.84 -5.62
CA LEU A 16 7.22 0.69 -5.06
C LEU A 16 7.20 -0.34 -3.92
N GLU A 17 7.95 -1.43 -4.01
CA GLU A 17 8.09 -2.41 -2.92
C GLU A 17 8.66 -1.75 -1.66
N LEU A 18 9.74 -0.97 -1.78
CA LEU A 18 10.33 -0.23 -0.66
C LEU A 18 9.35 0.79 -0.06
N LEU A 19 8.62 1.51 -0.91
CA LEU A 19 7.60 2.47 -0.47
C LEU A 19 6.46 1.76 0.27
N CYS A 20 5.96 0.63 -0.22
CA CYS A 20 4.91 -0.14 0.43
C CYS A 20 5.36 -0.61 1.82
N GLU A 21 6.55 -1.21 1.92
CA GLU A 21 7.09 -1.69 3.20
C GLU A 21 7.36 -0.54 4.17
N THR A 22 7.81 0.62 3.69
CA THR A 22 8.04 1.78 4.56
C THR A 22 6.74 2.41 5.06
N ILE A 23 5.71 2.48 4.21
CA ILE A 23 4.42 3.11 4.54
C ILE A 23 3.54 2.18 5.37
N VAL A 24 3.51 0.89 5.01
CA VAL A 24 2.78 -0.18 5.71
C VAL A 24 3.78 -1.28 6.07
N PRO A 25 4.44 -1.16 7.24
CA PRO A 25 5.43 -2.14 7.68
C PRO A 25 4.87 -3.57 7.71
N GLY A 26 5.63 -4.51 7.15
CA GLY A 26 5.24 -5.92 6.99
C GLY A 26 4.39 -6.21 5.75
N SER A 27 4.11 -5.22 4.90
CA SER A 27 3.32 -5.44 3.69
C SER A 27 4.03 -6.27 2.63
N SER A 28 5.36 -6.30 2.60
CA SER A 28 6.13 -7.10 1.62
C SER A 28 5.77 -8.59 1.60
N VAL A 29 5.29 -9.16 2.72
CA VAL A 29 4.91 -10.57 2.80
C VAL A 29 3.76 -10.94 1.85
N VAL A 30 2.87 -9.99 1.54
CA VAL A 30 1.73 -10.20 0.64
C VAL A 30 2.01 -9.80 -0.81
N LYS A 31 3.22 -9.28 -1.10
CA LYS A 31 3.65 -8.78 -2.42
C LYS A 31 2.70 -7.71 -3.00
N PRO A 32 2.58 -6.54 -2.35
CA PRO A 32 1.59 -5.51 -2.68
C PRO A 32 1.77 -4.94 -4.09
N VAL A 33 3.01 -4.95 -4.63
CA VAL A 33 3.30 -4.52 -6.00
C VAL A 33 2.48 -5.28 -7.04
N VAL A 34 2.17 -6.57 -6.81
CA VAL A 34 1.35 -7.37 -7.74
C VAL A 34 -0.09 -6.86 -7.78
N TYR A 35 -0.65 -6.48 -6.64
CA TYR A 35 -1.97 -5.88 -6.55
C TYR A 35 -2.01 -4.54 -7.27
N ILE A 36 -1.05 -3.66 -6.96
CA ILE A 36 -1.01 -2.31 -7.52
C ILE A 36 -0.80 -2.36 -9.03
N ASP A 37 0.07 -3.25 -9.54
CA ASP A 37 0.19 -3.48 -10.98
C ASP A 37 -1.13 -3.94 -11.60
N ALA A 38 -1.85 -4.85 -10.96
CA ALA A 38 -3.16 -5.29 -11.46
C ALA A 38 -4.21 -4.17 -11.45
N LEU A 39 -4.20 -3.32 -10.42
CA LEU A 39 -5.08 -2.15 -10.31
C LEU A 39 -4.77 -1.11 -11.41
N ILE A 40 -3.50 -0.85 -11.68
CA ILE A 40 -3.06 0.06 -12.76
C ILE A 40 -3.58 -0.39 -14.13
N SER A 41 -3.73 -1.71 -14.37
CA SER A 41 -4.31 -2.19 -15.63
C SER A 41 -5.78 -1.79 -15.82
N ALA A 42 -6.51 -1.48 -14.75
CA ALA A 42 -7.91 -1.02 -14.80
C ALA A 42 -8.04 0.52 -14.82
N MET A 43 -6.95 1.25 -14.61
CA MET A 43 -6.92 2.71 -14.65
C MET A 43 -6.90 3.24 -16.07
N SER A 44 -7.44 4.46 -16.26
CA SER A 44 -7.25 5.24 -17.48
C SER A 44 -5.77 5.65 -17.66
N ASP A 45 -5.37 6.01 -18.89
CA ASP A 45 -3.99 6.43 -19.17
C ASP A 45 -3.52 7.62 -18.31
N PRO A 46 -4.34 8.67 -18.06
CA PRO A 46 -3.95 9.76 -17.16
C PRO A 46 -3.69 9.30 -15.73
N GLU A 47 -4.55 8.42 -15.19
CA GLU A 47 -4.41 7.89 -13.83
C GLU A 47 -3.16 7.01 -13.70
N ARG A 48 -2.95 6.10 -14.66
CA ARG A 48 -1.73 5.28 -14.75
C ARG A 48 -0.48 6.13 -14.80
N SER A 49 -0.49 7.19 -15.62
CA SER A 49 0.63 8.12 -15.74
C SER A 49 0.90 8.85 -14.42
N ALA A 50 -0.16 9.27 -13.71
CA ALA A 50 -0.03 9.93 -12.41
C ALA A 50 0.57 9.00 -11.33
N VAL A 51 0.20 7.71 -11.33
CA VAL A 51 0.81 6.72 -10.43
C VAL A 51 2.29 6.54 -10.72
N ASN A 52 2.67 6.36 -12.00
CA ASN A 52 4.07 6.23 -12.39
C ASN A 52 4.89 7.46 -11.99
N GLN A 53 4.37 8.67 -12.24
CA GLN A 53 5.02 9.91 -11.84
C GLN A 53 5.16 10.05 -10.32
N SER A 54 4.18 9.56 -9.55
CA SER A 54 4.25 9.57 -8.08
C SER A 54 5.33 8.63 -7.55
N ILE A 55 5.51 7.46 -8.16
CA ILE A 55 6.61 6.53 -7.84
C ILE A 55 7.95 7.16 -8.19
N ASP A 56 8.08 7.72 -9.39
CA ASP A 56 9.31 8.37 -9.86
C ASP A 56 9.71 9.55 -8.96
N ALA A 57 8.74 10.36 -8.50
CA ALA A 57 8.99 11.51 -7.63
C ALA A 57 9.48 11.14 -6.21
N LEU A 58 9.31 9.88 -5.80
CA LEU A 58 9.75 9.38 -4.49
C LEU A 58 10.95 8.43 -4.58
N ALA A 59 11.43 8.13 -5.80
CA ALA A 59 12.43 7.10 -6.03
C ALA A 59 13.74 7.34 -5.28
N ASP A 60 14.22 8.59 -5.23
CA ASP A 60 15.46 8.94 -4.53
C ASP A 60 15.33 8.83 -3.00
N ALA A 61 14.14 9.10 -2.46
CA ALA A 61 13.88 9.05 -1.02
C ALA A 61 13.58 7.63 -0.52
N ALA A 62 13.00 6.76 -1.37
CA ALA A 62 12.54 5.42 -0.98
C ALA A 62 13.61 4.55 -0.29
N PRO A 63 14.88 4.48 -0.74
CA PRO A 63 15.92 3.70 -0.07
C PRO A 63 16.28 4.20 1.34
N GLY A 64 16.02 5.48 1.64
CA GLY A 64 16.26 6.09 2.95
C GLY A 64 15.18 5.81 4.00
N GLY A 65 14.12 5.10 3.62
CA GLY A 65 13.03 4.71 4.51
C GLY A 65 12.25 5.90 5.08
N ALA A 66 11.66 5.72 6.27
CA ALA A 66 10.71 6.66 6.84
C ALA A 66 11.30 8.06 7.11
N GLU A 67 12.58 8.14 7.47
CA GLU A 67 13.25 9.43 7.72
C GLU A 67 13.38 10.26 6.45
N ALA A 68 13.83 9.65 5.35
CA ALA A 68 13.95 10.33 4.06
C ALA A 68 12.59 10.72 3.46
N LEU A 69 11.56 9.89 3.68
CA LEU A 69 10.20 10.17 3.20
C LEU A 69 9.48 11.25 4.01
N ARG A 70 9.99 11.66 5.17
CA ARG A 70 9.33 12.64 6.05
C ARG A 70 9.06 13.97 5.32
N GLU A 71 10.00 14.46 4.53
CA GLU A 71 9.85 15.70 3.77
C GLU A 71 8.77 15.61 2.68
N HIS A 72 8.45 14.38 2.24
CA HIS A 72 7.47 14.11 1.20
C HIS A 72 6.07 13.81 1.75
N ALA A 73 5.90 13.62 3.06
CA ALA A 73 4.70 13.02 3.67
C ALA A 73 3.37 13.72 3.34
N LEU A 74 3.41 15.01 3.01
CA LEU A 74 2.23 15.82 2.64
C LEU A 74 2.15 16.17 1.15
N THR A 75 3.06 15.63 0.33
CA THR A 75 3.03 15.84 -1.11
C THR A 75 1.97 14.96 -1.77
N PRO A 76 1.35 15.40 -2.88
CA PRO A 76 0.39 14.59 -3.61
C PRO A 76 0.93 13.21 -4.03
N ALA A 77 2.20 13.14 -4.43
CA ALA A 77 2.86 11.89 -4.81
C ALA A 77 2.89 10.89 -3.65
N PHE A 78 3.31 11.33 -2.45
CA PHE A 78 3.31 10.47 -1.26
C PHE A 78 1.90 10.05 -0.87
N LEU A 79 0.93 10.96 -0.91
CA LEU A 79 -0.46 10.64 -0.57
C LEU A 79 -1.07 9.62 -1.55
N GLN A 80 -0.74 9.71 -2.83
CA GLN A 80 -1.15 8.74 -3.85
C GLN A 80 -0.56 7.35 -3.57
N VAL A 81 0.76 7.25 -3.36
CA VAL A 81 1.41 5.96 -3.08
C VAL A 81 0.94 5.39 -1.74
N ARG A 82 0.72 6.25 -0.73
CA ARG A 82 0.19 5.85 0.57
C ARG A 82 -1.19 5.23 0.46
N ALA A 83 -2.09 5.83 -0.33
CA ALA A 83 -3.42 5.27 -0.56
C ALA A 83 -3.34 3.87 -1.19
N LEU A 84 -2.49 3.71 -2.21
CA LEU A 84 -2.29 2.41 -2.88
C LEU A 84 -1.67 1.36 -1.98
N ALA A 85 -0.67 1.72 -1.16
CA ALA A 85 -0.03 0.79 -0.22
C ALA A 85 -1.03 0.31 0.85
N ILE A 86 -1.84 1.23 1.40
CA ILE A 86 -2.90 0.90 2.36
C ILE A 86 -3.94 0.00 1.71
N GLU A 87 -4.41 0.32 0.51
CA GLU A 87 -5.39 -0.50 -0.21
C GLU A 87 -4.86 -1.90 -0.52
N ALA A 88 -3.63 -2.01 -1.01
CA ALA A 88 -3.02 -3.30 -1.33
C ALA A 88 -2.91 -4.21 -0.10
N TYR A 89 -2.61 -3.67 1.08
CA TYR A 89 -2.51 -4.46 2.30
C TYR A 89 -3.88 -4.73 2.94
N TYR A 90 -4.68 -3.69 3.17
CA TYR A 90 -5.94 -3.81 3.90
C TYR A 90 -7.13 -4.29 3.04
N SER A 91 -6.94 -4.57 1.74
CA SER A 91 -7.91 -5.31 0.94
C SER A 91 -7.91 -6.82 1.22
N ASP A 92 -6.98 -7.29 2.06
CA ASP A 92 -6.68 -8.71 2.29
C ASP A 92 -6.15 -9.45 1.05
N PHE A 93 -5.67 -8.70 0.04
CA PHE A 93 -5.00 -9.31 -1.09
C PHE A 93 -3.74 -10.06 -0.65
N LYS A 94 -3.52 -11.22 -1.26
CA LYS A 94 -2.27 -11.97 -1.17
C LYS A 94 -1.92 -12.49 -2.56
N ALA A 95 -0.72 -12.15 -3.05
CA ALA A 95 -0.28 -12.67 -4.34
C ALA A 95 -0.23 -14.21 -4.34
N PRO A 96 -0.49 -14.88 -5.48
CA PRO A 96 -0.53 -16.35 -5.55
C PRO A 96 0.73 -17.07 -5.06
N ASP A 97 1.88 -16.41 -5.19
CA ASP A 97 3.19 -16.91 -4.80
C ASP A 97 3.75 -16.20 -3.54
N ALA A 98 2.93 -15.44 -2.82
CA ALA A 98 3.34 -14.83 -1.55
C ALA A 98 3.40 -15.88 -0.43
N PRO A 99 4.44 -15.84 0.42
CA PRO A 99 4.54 -16.73 1.57
C PRO A 99 3.52 -16.37 2.67
N GLY A 100 3.37 -17.24 3.67
CA GLY A 100 2.67 -16.90 4.90
C GLY A 100 1.15 -16.69 4.77
N PRO A 101 0.51 -16.12 5.80
CA PRO A 101 -0.91 -15.79 5.80
C PRO A 101 -1.23 -14.51 4.98
N SER A 102 -2.51 -14.20 4.80
CA SER A 102 -2.95 -12.91 4.27
C SER A 102 -2.79 -11.79 5.31
N ALA A 103 -3.00 -10.53 4.89
CA ALA A 103 -2.86 -9.37 5.77
C ALA A 103 -3.84 -9.42 6.96
N TYR A 104 -5.12 -9.75 6.73
CA TYR A 104 -6.11 -9.85 7.80
C TYR A 104 -5.74 -10.90 8.83
N HIS A 105 -5.30 -12.08 8.39
CA HIS A 105 -4.85 -13.09 9.32
C HIS A 105 -3.58 -12.65 10.08
N ALA A 106 -2.66 -11.91 9.46
CA ALA A 106 -1.46 -11.41 10.14
C ALA A 106 -1.78 -10.41 11.26
N ILE A 107 -2.81 -9.58 11.09
CA ILE A 107 -3.24 -8.57 12.06
C ILE A 107 -4.44 -9.02 12.93
N ASP A 108 -4.80 -10.30 12.88
CA ASP A 108 -5.93 -10.90 13.60
C ASP A 108 -7.29 -10.23 13.31
N PHE A 109 -7.46 -9.69 12.09
CA PHE A 109 -8.68 -9.03 11.68
C PHE A 109 -9.76 -10.03 11.26
N HIS A 110 -10.84 -10.06 12.05
CA HIS A 110 -12.02 -10.89 11.83
C HIS A 110 -13.26 -10.01 11.53
N SER A 111 -13.84 -10.11 10.34
CA SER A 111 -15.06 -9.41 9.96
C SER A 111 -16.34 -10.08 10.51
N PRO A 112 -17.39 -9.37 11.03
CA PRO A 112 -17.46 -7.98 11.44
C PRO A 112 -17.63 -7.82 12.97
N LEU A 113 -16.60 -7.27 13.64
CA LEU A 113 -16.70 -6.68 14.98
C LEU A 113 -17.12 -5.20 14.95
N ALA A 114 -17.00 -4.51 13.82
CA ALA A 114 -17.24 -3.07 13.71
C ALA A 114 -18.68 -2.64 14.07
N MET A 115 -19.67 -3.54 13.91
CA MET A 115 -21.06 -3.33 14.37
C MET A 115 -21.34 -3.89 15.77
N ARG A 116 -20.41 -4.64 16.36
CA ARG A 116 -20.54 -5.22 17.71
C ARG A 116 -19.90 -4.36 18.80
N ILE A 117 -19.08 -3.39 18.39
CA ILE A 117 -18.40 -2.47 19.30
C ILE A 117 -19.23 -1.19 19.38
N ASP A 118 -19.73 -0.88 20.57
CA ASP A 118 -20.24 0.46 20.89
C ASP A 118 -19.06 1.43 20.93
N LYS A 119 -19.03 2.36 19.98
CA LYS A 119 -17.92 3.32 19.85
C LYS A 119 -18.34 4.57 20.60
N ASP A 120 -18.06 4.60 21.90
CA ASP A 120 -18.36 5.75 22.75
C ASP A 120 -17.38 6.93 22.54
N TRP A 121 -16.26 6.69 21.87
CA TRP A 121 -15.17 7.65 21.59
C TRP A 121 -14.65 8.39 22.85
N SER A 122 -14.96 7.88 24.04
CA SER A 122 -14.71 8.56 25.31
C SER A 122 -13.23 8.71 25.61
N TYR A 123 -12.42 7.76 25.14
CA TYR A 123 -10.96 7.81 25.21
C TYR A 123 -10.33 8.99 24.43
N LEU A 124 -11.05 9.58 23.48
CA LEU A 124 -10.66 10.82 22.78
C LEU A 124 -11.22 12.08 23.47
N GLY A 125 -11.94 11.94 24.58
CA GLY A 125 -12.63 13.03 25.26
C GLY A 125 -13.93 13.46 24.58
N ILE A 126 -14.46 12.67 23.65
CA ILE A 126 -15.75 12.90 23.00
C ILE A 126 -16.81 12.15 23.80
N ALA A 127 -17.84 12.86 24.29
CA ALA A 127 -18.97 12.20 24.93
C ALA A 127 -19.75 11.40 23.88
N GLY A 128 -19.95 10.10 24.14
CA GLY A 128 -20.75 9.18 23.32
C GLY A 128 -22.24 9.50 23.27
#